data_AF-A0A520ZYK7-F1
#
_entry.id   AF-A0A520ZYK7-F1
#
_cell.length_a   1.000
_cell.length_b   1.000
_cell.length_c   1.000
_cell.angle_alpha   90.00
_cell.angle_beta   90.00
_cell.angle_gamma   90.00
#
_symmetry.space_group_name_H-M   'P 1'
#
loop_
_entity.id
_entity.type
_entity.pdbx_description
1 polymer ?
#
loop_
_entity_poly.entity_id
_entity_poly.type
_entity_poly.pdbx_seq_one_letter_code
_entity_poly.pdbx_strand_id
1 'polypeptide(L)'
;MAEQASDLVAERLSNNVGCRTRELPMPDGGACRWTEPGASPKYWFQANNPDDSILCECEMVPQSAIDEIIKCAPDAGGAMTLEAIALRSRVGKGPCQGSFCGMRIASYLYDCGYYRDKAGLDHLRKFLNERFKGVRSIIWGQQMAQMELSEALHCGLLGLDQTVNHGDESAE
;
A
#
# COMPACT_ATOMS: atom_id res chain seq x y z
N MET A 1 4.39 26.05 8.79
CA MET A 1 3.38 25.30 9.58
C MET A 1 4.04 24.46 10.68
N ALA A 2 4.83 23.42 10.36
CA ALA A 2 5.43 22.56 11.40
C ALA A 2 6.40 23.30 12.35
N GLU A 3 7.23 24.20 11.81
CA GLU A 3 8.15 25.06 12.59
C GLU A 3 7.40 25.91 13.63
N GLN A 4 6.47 26.76 13.19
CA GLN A 4 5.67 27.62 14.07
C GLN A 4 4.92 26.84 15.17
N ALA A 5 4.38 25.67 14.83
CA ALA A 5 3.73 24.81 15.81
C ALA A 5 4.74 24.27 16.85
N SER A 6 5.94 23.91 16.41
CA SER A 6 7.02 23.40 17.27
C SER A 6 7.61 24.50 18.15
N ASP A 7 7.76 25.73 17.65
CA ASP A 7 8.24 26.89 18.41
C ASP A 7 7.33 27.17 19.61
N LEU A 8 6.01 27.12 19.39
CA LEU A 8 5.00 27.32 20.42
C LEU A 8 5.04 26.23 21.52
N VAL A 9 5.41 25.00 21.16
CA VAL A 9 5.61 23.90 22.12
C VAL A 9 6.95 24.06 22.84
N ALA A 10 8.00 24.44 22.12
CA ALA A 10 9.35 24.64 22.66
C ALA A 10 9.37 25.74 23.72
N GLU A 11 8.68 26.86 23.48
CA GLU A 11 8.51 27.95 24.44
C GLU A 11 7.92 27.45 25.78
N ARG A 12 6.85 26.63 25.73
CA ARG A 12 6.21 26.06 26.93
C ARG A 12 7.11 25.07 27.67
N LEU A 13 7.95 24.34 26.94
CA LEU A 13 8.90 23.39 27.51
C LEU A 13 10.23 24.04 27.91
N SER A 14 10.34 25.37 27.82
CA SER A 14 11.59 26.12 28.06
C SER A 14 12.77 25.60 27.20
N ASN A 15 12.48 25.11 26.00
CA ASN A 15 13.48 24.68 25.04
C ASN A 15 13.84 25.84 24.11
N ASN A 16 15.10 26.30 24.18
CA ASN A 16 15.62 27.42 23.40
C ASN A 16 16.40 27.00 22.15
N VAL A 17 16.37 25.72 21.78
CA VAL A 17 17.02 25.22 20.56
C VAL A 17 16.18 25.61 19.35
N GLY A 18 16.75 26.43 18.44
CA GLY A 18 16.07 26.88 17.23
C GLY A 18 15.76 25.76 16.24
N CYS A 19 14.70 25.95 15.45
CA CYS A 19 14.30 25.02 14.40
C CYS A 19 15.38 24.85 13.31
N ARG A 20 15.68 23.61 12.93
CA ARG A 20 16.68 23.27 11.90
C ARG A 20 16.09 22.51 10.71
N THR A 21 14.76 22.39 10.62
CA THR A 21 14.09 21.57 9.59
C THR A 21 14.27 22.08 8.17
N ARG A 22 14.74 23.33 7.99
CA ARG A 22 15.14 23.88 6.68
C ARG A 22 16.50 23.37 6.22
N GLU A 23 17.39 23.06 7.15
CA GLU A 23 18.79 22.70 6.88
C GLU A 23 19.00 21.18 6.92
N LEU A 24 18.25 20.49 7.79
CA LEU A 24 18.36 19.05 7.96
C LEU A 24 17.51 18.37 6.87
N PRO A 25 18.12 17.63 5.93
CA PRO A 25 17.36 16.84 4.99
C PRO A 25 16.57 15.77 5.74
N MET A 26 15.41 15.40 5.20
CA MET A 26 14.71 14.22 5.69
C MET A 26 15.63 12.99 5.53
N PRO A 27 15.62 12.05 6.49
CA PRO A 27 16.33 10.78 6.33
C PRO A 27 15.92 10.15 5.00
N ASP A 28 16.90 9.74 4.20
CA ASP A 28 16.62 9.10 2.92
C ASP A 28 15.98 7.74 3.19
N GLY A 29 14.67 7.66 2.99
CA GLY A 29 13.95 6.41 3.02
C GLY A 29 14.12 5.74 1.67
N GLY A 30 15.12 4.87 1.51
CA GLY A 30 15.33 4.12 0.27
C GLY A 30 14.05 3.45 -0.27
N ALA A 31 13.14 3.06 0.63
CA ALA A 31 11.82 2.52 0.31
C ALA A 31 10.83 3.53 -0.31
N CYS A 32 10.99 4.84 -0.09
CA CYS A 32 10.10 5.85 -0.68
C CYS A 32 10.25 5.96 -2.20
N ARG A 33 11.39 5.51 -2.77
CA ARG A 33 11.61 5.53 -4.22
C ARG A 33 10.54 4.76 -5.00
N TRP A 34 9.95 3.73 -4.40
CA TRP A 34 8.93 2.91 -5.05
C TRP A 34 7.62 3.66 -5.31
N THR A 35 7.44 4.85 -4.72
CA THR A 35 6.31 5.75 -5.00
C THR A 35 6.52 6.59 -6.27
N GLU A 36 7.76 6.71 -6.74
CA GLU A 36 8.10 7.51 -7.91
C GLU A 36 7.70 6.80 -9.22
N PRO A 37 6.94 7.45 -10.11
CA PRO A 37 6.59 6.90 -11.42
C PRO A 37 7.84 6.51 -12.21
N GLY A 38 7.89 5.26 -12.68
CA GLY A 38 8.99 4.75 -13.49
C GLY A 38 10.25 4.34 -12.71
N ALA A 39 10.28 4.49 -11.37
CA ALA A 39 11.41 4.00 -10.57
C ALA A 39 11.50 2.47 -10.58
N SER A 40 10.40 1.75 -10.34
CA SER A 40 10.38 0.28 -10.32
C SER A 40 10.78 -0.36 -11.66
N PRO A 41 10.24 0.08 -12.83
CA PRO A 41 10.72 -0.40 -14.12
C PRO A 41 12.23 -0.19 -14.35
N LYS A 42 12.75 1.00 -14.01
CA LYS A 42 14.19 1.32 -14.16
C LYS A 42 15.04 0.43 -13.27
N TYR A 43 14.63 0.25 -12.01
CA TYR A 43 15.29 -0.63 -11.07
C TYR A 43 15.33 -2.07 -11.59
N TRP A 44 14.18 -2.62 -11.99
CA TRP A 44 14.09 -4.01 -12.44
C TRP A 44 14.95 -4.26 -13.68
N PHE A 45 14.93 -3.33 -14.64
CA PHE A 45 15.78 -3.40 -15.83
C PHE A 45 17.28 -3.34 -15.50
N GLN A 46 17.70 -2.47 -14.58
CA GLN A 46 19.10 -2.34 -14.17
C GLN A 46 19.58 -3.52 -13.34
N ALA A 47 18.74 -4.03 -12.45
CA ALA A 47 19.05 -5.20 -11.64
C ALA A 47 19.20 -6.46 -12.50
N ASN A 48 18.42 -6.56 -13.59
CA ASN A 48 18.46 -7.67 -14.56
C ASN A 48 18.45 -9.05 -13.87
N ASN A 49 17.68 -9.16 -12.79
CA ASN A 49 17.58 -10.36 -11.98
C ASN A 49 16.29 -11.11 -12.33
N PRO A 50 16.36 -12.24 -13.05
CA PRO A 50 15.17 -12.99 -13.45
C PRO A 50 14.45 -13.64 -12.25
N ASP A 51 15.14 -13.85 -11.13
CA ASP A 51 14.55 -14.43 -9.92
C ASP A 51 13.67 -13.42 -9.17
N ASP A 52 13.85 -12.12 -9.41
CA ASP A 52 13.06 -11.05 -8.80
C ASP A 52 11.75 -10.83 -9.58
N SER A 53 10.78 -11.68 -9.27
CA SER A 53 9.49 -11.72 -9.97
C SER A 53 8.69 -10.43 -9.81
N ILE A 54 8.05 -9.98 -10.88
CA ILE A 54 7.16 -8.82 -10.85
C ILE A 54 5.81 -9.21 -10.23
N LEU A 55 5.47 -8.59 -9.10
CA LEU A 55 4.18 -8.79 -8.43
C LEU A 55 3.09 -7.83 -8.94
N CYS A 56 3.48 -6.66 -9.46
CA CYS A 56 2.56 -5.73 -10.13
C CYS A 56 3.07 -5.34 -11.51
N GLU A 57 2.48 -5.90 -12.56
CA GLU A 57 2.90 -5.65 -13.95
C GLU A 57 2.59 -4.24 -14.40
N CYS A 58 1.46 -3.69 -13.96
CA CYS A 58 1.03 -2.35 -14.35
C CYS A 58 2.04 -1.25 -13.99
N GLU A 59 2.79 -1.44 -12.91
CA GLU A 59 3.77 -0.47 -12.40
C GLU A 59 5.17 -1.10 -12.29
N MET A 60 5.35 -2.30 -12.83
CA MET A 60 6.54 -3.16 -12.77
C MET A 60 7.18 -3.20 -11.37
N VAL A 61 6.39 -3.46 -10.33
CA VAL A 61 6.88 -3.57 -8.95
C VAL A 61 7.32 -5.01 -8.67
N PRO A 62 8.61 -5.26 -8.35
CA PRO A 62 9.12 -6.59 -8.08
C PRO A 62 8.97 -7.02 -6.60
N GLN A 63 9.26 -8.29 -6.31
CA GLN A 63 9.25 -8.84 -4.93
C GLN A 63 10.22 -8.10 -4.01
N SER A 64 11.44 -7.82 -4.48
CA SER A 64 12.46 -7.11 -3.73
C SER A 64 12.01 -5.73 -3.23
N ALA A 65 11.14 -5.05 -4.00
CA ALA A 65 10.55 -3.78 -3.59
C ALA A 65 9.61 -3.94 -2.39
N ILE A 66 8.81 -5.02 -2.36
CA ILE A 66 7.95 -5.35 -1.23
C ILE A 66 8.80 -5.67 0.01
N ASP A 67 9.86 -6.45 -0.15
CA ASP A 67 10.78 -6.77 0.96
C ASP A 67 11.41 -5.52 1.57
N GLU A 68 11.86 -4.59 0.74
CA GLU A 68 12.43 -3.33 1.22
C GLU A 68 11.39 -2.48 1.95
N ILE A 69 10.17 -2.39 1.43
CA ILE A 69 9.07 -1.69 2.09
C ILE A 69 8.79 -2.28 3.47
N ILE A 70 8.79 -3.61 3.59
CA ILE A 70 8.59 -4.30 4.87
C ILE A 70 9.74 -4.01 5.84
N LYS A 71 10.99 -4.12 5.38
CA LYS A 71 12.18 -3.83 6.19
C LYS A 71 12.20 -2.39 6.70
N CYS A 72 11.71 -1.43 5.92
CA CYS A 72 11.66 -0.02 6.30
C CYS A 72 10.43 0.38 7.13
N ALA A 73 9.48 -0.53 7.37
CA ALA A 73 8.30 -0.29 8.20
C ALA A 73 8.09 -1.36 9.28
N PRO A 74 9.09 -1.64 10.15
CA PRO A 74 9.01 -2.67 11.18
C PRO A 74 8.02 -2.31 12.32
N ASP A 75 7.79 -1.02 12.57
CA ASP A 75 6.99 -0.52 13.72
C ASP A 75 5.56 -0.08 13.34
N ALA A 76 5.07 -0.43 12.15
CA ALA A 76 3.63 -0.32 11.89
C ALA A 76 2.95 -1.37 12.78
N GLY A 77 2.46 -0.97 13.97
CA GLY A 77 2.03 -1.84 15.08
C GLY A 77 0.84 -2.80 14.82
N GLY A 78 0.51 -3.08 13.58
CA GLY A 78 -0.37 -4.16 13.14
C GLY A 78 0.15 -4.68 11.79
N ALA A 79 -0.01 -5.99 11.53
CA ALA A 79 0.48 -6.70 10.35
C ALA A 79 0.55 -5.83 9.07
N MET A 80 1.67 -5.91 8.32
CA MET A 80 1.89 -5.14 7.10
C MET A 80 0.70 -5.27 6.15
N THR A 81 -0.08 -4.20 6.00
CA THR A 81 -1.29 -4.23 5.18
C THR A 81 -0.96 -3.97 3.71
N LEU A 82 -1.81 -4.44 2.80
CA LEU A 82 -1.70 -4.09 1.38
C LEU A 82 -1.84 -2.58 1.14
N GLU A 83 -2.61 -1.89 1.97
CA GLU A 83 -2.70 -0.42 1.95
C GLU A 83 -1.37 0.23 2.34
N ALA A 84 -0.70 -0.26 3.38
CA ALA A 84 0.60 0.24 3.80
C ALA A 84 1.67 0.08 2.71
N ILE A 85 1.61 -1.03 1.95
CA ILE A 85 2.42 -1.28 0.76
C ILE A 85 2.07 -0.30 -0.36
N ALA A 86 0.78 -0.09 -0.64
CA ALA A 86 0.32 0.82 -1.69
C ALA A 86 0.63 2.30 -1.39
N LEU A 87 0.70 2.69 -0.11
CA LEU A 87 1.14 4.03 0.30
C LEU A 87 2.63 4.24 0.05
N ARG A 88 3.44 3.18 0.17
CA ARG A 88 4.91 3.20 0.00
C ARG A 88 5.37 2.79 -1.38
N SER A 89 4.45 2.48 -2.28
CA SER A 89 4.78 2.09 -3.66
C SER A 89 3.74 2.61 -4.66
N ARG A 90 3.86 2.14 -5.90
CA ARG A 90 2.87 2.33 -6.95
C ARG A 90 1.86 1.17 -7.05
N VAL A 91 1.96 0.13 -6.21
CA VAL A 91 1.02 -1.01 -6.19
C VAL A 91 -0.42 -0.52 -6.13
N GLY A 92 -1.26 -1.09 -7.00
CA GLY A 92 -2.70 -0.76 -7.08
C GLY A 92 -3.02 0.59 -7.73
N LYS A 93 -2.03 1.37 -8.15
CA LYS A 93 -2.23 2.69 -8.79
C LYS A 93 -2.22 2.63 -10.32
N GLY A 94 -1.91 1.46 -10.89
CA GLY A 94 -1.96 1.21 -12.33
C GLY A 94 -3.37 0.89 -12.84
N PRO A 95 -3.56 0.64 -14.14
CA PRO A 95 -4.89 0.43 -14.74
C PRO A 95 -5.66 -0.76 -14.17
N CYS A 96 -4.99 -1.79 -13.63
CA CYS A 96 -5.67 -2.90 -12.96
C CYS A 96 -6.24 -2.54 -11.57
N GLN A 97 -5.90 -1.37 -11.02
CA GLN A 97 -6.44 -0.85 -9.75
C GLN A 97 -6.35 -1.82 -8.56
N GLY A 98 -5.36 -2.72 -8.56
CA GLY A 98 -5.17 -3.69 -7.49
C GLY A 98 -5.78 -5.08 -7.74
N SER A 99 -6.57 -5.25 -8.80
CA SER A 99 -7.28 -6.52 -9.06
C SER A 99 -6.36 -7.72 -9.28
N PHE A 100 -5.16 -7.52 -9.85
CA PHE A 100 -4.18 -8.59 -10.02
C PHE A 100 -3.10 -8.59 -8.94
N CYS A 101 -2.47 -7.43 -8.69
CA CYS A 101 -1.34 -7.36 -7.78
C CYS A 101 -1.73 -7.51 -6.31
N GLY A 102 -2.95 -7.15 -5.91
CA GLY A 102 -3.41 -7.30 -4.53
C GLY A 102 -3.36 -8.76 -4.06
N MET A 103 -3.92 -9.68 -4.84
CA MET A 103 -3.89 -11.11 -4.53
C MET A 103 -2.47 -11.69 -4.57
N ARG A 104 -1.65 -11.29 -5.56
CA ARG A 104 -0.27 -11.81 -5.67
C ARG A 104 0.62 -11.35 -4.52
N ILE A 105 0.50 -10.10 -4.11
CA ILE A 105 1.23 -9.58 -2.95
C ILE A 105 0.71 -10.24 -1.67
N ALA A 106 -0.61 -10.44 -1.53
CA ALA A 106 -1.14 -11.18 -0.40
C ALA A 106 -0.58 -12.61 -0.33
N SER A 107 -0.52 -13.32 -1.46
CA SER A 107 0.10 -14.65 -1.56
C SER A 107 1.58 -14.62 -1.17
N TYR A 108 2.33 -13.66 -1.70
CA TYR A 108 3.74 -13.49 -1.36
C TYR A 108 3.96 -13.25 0.14
N LEU A 109 3.08 -12.47 0.78
CA LEU A 109 3.12 -12.24 2.23
C LEU A 109 2.77 -13.50 3.05
N TYR A 110 1.96 -14.42 2.52
CA TYR A 110 1.79 -15.75 3.12
C TYR A 110 3.07 -16.59 2.98
N ASP A 111 3.70 -16.58 1.80
CA ASP A 111 4.94 -17.33 1.53
C ASP A 111 6.08 -16.87 2.45
N CYS A 112 6.17 -15.57 2.73
CA CYS A 112 7.13 -14.99 3.67
C CYS A 112 6.73 -15.14 5.15
N GLY A 113 5.54 -15.68 5.46
CA GLY A 113 5.05 -15.89 6.82
C GLY A 113 4.53 -14.64 7.54
N TYR A 114 4.34 -13.51 6.83
CA TYR A 114 3.74 -12.29 7.37
C TYR A 114 2.23 -12.40 7.54
N TYR A 115 1.56 -13.13 6.65
CA TYR A 115 0.14 -13.44 6.75
C TYR A 115 -0.09 -14.86 7.23
N ARG A 116 -1.15 -15.04 8.00
CA ARG A 116 -1.64 -16.33 8.51
C ARG A 116 -3.16 -16.34 8.46
N ASP A 117 -3.72 -17.54 8.44
CA ASP A 117 -5.18 -17.76 8.47
C ASP A 117 -5.90 -16.89 7.43
N LYS A 118 -6.95 -16.17 7.83
CA LYS A 118 -7.75 -15.30 6.94
C LYS A 118 -7.22 -13.88 6.80
N ALA A 119 -6.10 -13.52 7.43
CA ALA A 119 -5.61 -12.15 7.48
C ALA A 119 -5.37 -11.54 6.09
N GLY A 120 -4.82 -12.31 5.16
CA GLY A 120 -4.59 -11.83 3.79
C GLY A 120 -5.89 -11.54 3.03
N LEU A 121 -6.95 -12.32 3.26
CA LEU A 121 -8.28 -12.05 2.68
C LEU A 121 -8.88 -10.75 3.25
N ASP A 122 -8.75 -10.53 4.56
CA ASP A 122 -9.21 -9.30 5.20
C ASP A 122 -8.46 -8.07 4.70
N HIS A 123 -7.13 -8.16 4.56
CA HIS A 123 -6.33 -7.08 4.00
C HIS A 123 -6.65 -6.81 2.54
N LEU A 124 -6.89 -7.86 1.74
CA LEU A 124 -7.29 -7.74 0.34
C LEU A 124 -8.65 -7.06 0.19
N ARG A 125 -9.65 -7.49 0.96
CA ARG A 125 -10.98 -6.87 0.98
C ARG A 125 -10.90 -5.39 1.38
N LYS A 126 -10.19 -5.06 2.47
CA LYS A 126 -10.03 -3.66 2.93
C LYS A 126 -9.38 -2.79 1.85
N PHE A 127 -8.32 -3.29 1.23
CA PHE A 127 -7.60 -2.59 0.17
C PHE A 127 -8.50 -2.27 -1.03
N LEU A 128 -9.30 -3.25 -1.48
CA LEU A 128 -10.23 -3.08 -2.61
C LEU A 128 -11.43 -2.19 -2.24
N ASN A 129 -11.90 -2.24 -0.99
CA ASN A 129 -12.98 -1.38 -0.51
C ASN A 129 -12.61 0.10 -0.50
N GLU A 130 -11.38 0.46 -0.10
CA GLU A 130 -10.92 1.86 -0.20
C GLU A 130 -10.87 2.31 -1.67
N ARG A 131 -10.54 1.40 -2.60
CA ARG A 131 -10.58 1.69 -4.04
C ARG A 131 -12.01 1.95 -4.53
N PHE A 132 -12.97 1.11 -4.11
CA PHE A 132 -14.39 1.25 -4.44
C PHE A 132 -14.96 2.55 -3.88
N LYS A 133 -14.69 2.86 -2.61
CA LYS A 133 -15.09 4.11 -1.93
C LYS A 133 -14.70 5.35 -2.73
N GLY A 134 -13.49 5.36 -3.30
CA GLY A 134 -12.99 6.48 -4.10
C GLY A 134 -13.69 6.67 -5.45
N VAL A 135 -14.25 5.61 -6.05
CA VAL A 135 -14.92 5.70 -7.36
C VAL A 135 -16.43 5.71 -7.30
N ARG A 136 -17.02 5.31 -6.17
CA ARG A 136 -18.48 5.13 -6.01
C ARG A 136 -19.29 6.35 -6.48
N SER A 137 -18.81 7.56 -6.24
CA SER A 137 -19.50 8.81 -6.61
C SER A 137 -19.44 9.15 -8.11
N ILE A 138 -18.60 8.46 -8.90
CA ILE A 138 -18.34 8.74 -10.32
C ILE A 138 -18.54 7.50 -11.21
N ILE A 139 -19.30 6.50 -10.75
CA ILE A 139 -19.56 5.26 -11.50
C ILE A 139 -20.61 5.52 -12.60
N TRP A 140 -20.14 5.98 -13.75
CA TRP A 140 -20.95 6.16 -14.96
C TRP A 140 -20.12 5.87 -16.21
N GLY A 141 -20.76 5.59 -17.35
CA GLY A 141 -20.06 5.34 -18.61
C GLY A 141 -18.98 4.26 -18.50
N GLN A 142 -17.75 4.58 -18.92
CA GLN A 142 -16.63 3.63 -18.93
C GLN A 142 -16.21 3.18 -17.52
N GLN A 143 -16.36 4.04 -16.51
CA GLN A 143 -16.07 3.71 -15.12
C GLN A 143 -17.03 2.64 -14.58
N MET A 144 -18.29 2.61 -15.05
CA MET A 144 -19.25 1.57 -14.71
C MET A 144 -18.82 0.22 -15.28
N ALA A 145 -18.43 0.16 -16.56
CA ALA A 145 -17.93 -1.08 -17.15
C ALA A 145 -16.67 -1.61 -16.45
N GLN A 146 -15.77 -0.73 -16.01
CA GLN A 146 -14.60 -1.11 -15.21
C GLN A 146 -15.00 -1.63 -13.82
N MET A 147 -16.03 -1.05 -13.20
CA MET A 147 -16.54 -1.51 -11.92
C MET A 147 -17.19 -2.89 -12.04
N GLU A 148 -17.96 -3.16 -13.09
CA GLU A 148 -18.55 -4.48 -13.36
C GLU A 148 -17.45 -5.56 -13.53
N LEU A 149 -16.39 -5.26 -14.27
CA LEU A 149 -15.25 -6.18 -14.38
C LEU A 149 -14.56 -6.40 -13.03
N SER A 150 -14.39 -5.34 -12.25
CA SER A 150 -13.81 -5.39 -10.91
C SER A 150 -14.66 -6.24 -9.97
N GLU A 151 -15.99 -6.11 -10.03
CA GLU A 151 -16.93 -6.92 -9.24
C GLU A 151 -16.82 -8.40 -9.63
N ALA A 152 -16.84 -8.71 -10.93
CA ALA A 152 -16.72 -10.09 -11.40
C ALA A 152 -15.42 -10.76 -10.94
N LEU A 153 -14.33 -10.00 -10.87
CA LEU A 153 -13.05 -10.48 -10.34
C LEU A 153 -13.09 -10.64 -8.81
N HIS A 154 -13.51 -9.63 -8.07
CA HIS A 154 -13.38 -9.61 -6.62
C HIS A 154 -14.45 -10.45 -5.90
N CYS A 155 -15.68 -10.42 -6.39
CA CYS A 155 -16.81 -11.18 -5.82
C CYS A 155 -16.98 -12.50 -6.57
N GLY A 156 -17.10 -12.45 -7.90
CA GLY A 156 -17.36 -13.64 -8.71
C GLY A 156 -16.23 -14.69 -8.68
N LEU A 157 -14.98 -14.26 -8.90
CA LEU A 157 -13.83 -15.17 -8.95
C LEU A 157 -13.21 -15.41 -7.56
N LEU A 158 -13.05 -14.37 -6.75
CA LEU A 158 -12.35 -14.48 -5.45
C LEU A 158 -13.29 -14.72 -4.26
N GLY A 159 -14.61 -14.51 -4.39
CA GLY A 159 -15.57 -14.68 -3.31
C GLY A 159 -15.34 -13.76 -2.11
N LEU A 160 -14.76 -12.57 -2.31
CA LEU A 160 -14.40 -11.67 -1.20
C LEU A 160 -15.62 -11.11 -0.45
N ASP A 161 -16.79 -11.07 -1.10
CA ASP A 161 -18.08 -10.73 -0.51
C ASP A 161 -18.56 -11.76 0.53
N GLN A 162 -18.08 -13.00 0.43
CA GLN A 162 -18.43 -14.10 1.36
C GLN A 162 -17.50 -14.15 2.60
N THR A 163 -16.52 -13.25 2.69
CA THR A 163 -15.60 -13.22 3.83
C THR A 163 -16.26 -12.56 5.04
N VAL A 164 -16.41 -13.33 6.13
CA VAL A 164 -17.03 -12.86 7.38
C VAL A 164 -16.17 -11.75 7.98
N ASN A 165 -16.79 -10.62 8.33
CA ASN A 165 -16.12 -9.49 8.95
C ASN A 165 -15.91 -9.76 10.45
N HIS A 166 -14.76 -10.32 10.83
CA HIS A 166 -14.42 -10.54 12.25
C HIS A 166 -14.19 -9.25 13.06
N GLY A 167 -14.49 -8.06 12.49
CA GLY A 167 -14.39 -6.75 13.13
C GLY A 167 -15.72 -6.06 13.44
N ASP A 168 -16.87 -6.63 13.08
CA ASP A 168 -18.20 -6.06 13.41
C ASP A 168 -18.88 -6.73 14.61
N GLU A 169 -18.37 -7.86 15.11
CA GLU A 169 -18.95 -8.58 16.27
C GLU A 169 -18.70 -7.88 17.63
N SER A 170 -17.96 -6.77 17.66
CA SER A 170 -17.69 -6.00 18.88
C SER A 170 -18.47 -4.68 18.97
N ALA A 171 -19.49 -4.48 18.12
CA ALA A 171 -20.30 -3.27 18.06
C ALA A 171 -21.82 -3.50 18.28
N GLU A 172 -22.20 -4.60 18.92
CA GLU A 172 -23.54 -4.80 19.51
C GLU A 172 -23.47 -5.00 21.03
#